data_AF-A0A2M7H715-F1
#
_entry.id   AF-A0A2M7H715-F1
#
_cell.length_a   1.000
_cell.length_b   1.000
_cell.length_c   1.000
_cell.angle_alpha   90.00
_cell.angle_beta   90.00
_cell.angle_gamma   90.00
#
_symmetry.space_group_name_H-M   'P 1'
#
loop_
_entity.id
_entity.type
_entity.pdbx_description
1 polymer ?
#
loop_
_entity_poly.entity_id
_entity_poly.type
_entity_poly.pdbx_seq_one_letter_code
_entity_poly.pdbx_strand_id
1 'polypeptide(L)' 'TGVASPGVILDWASEQFREEFEAADLVFAKGMGHYESLSELPGQGKVFYCLMAKCRPVANSLGVPLNSYVAMLR' A
#
# COMPACT_ATOMS: atom_id res chain seq x y z
N THR A 1 -1.63 10.98 -5.53
CA THR A 1 -3.09 10.77 -5.47
C THR A 1 -3.88 12.04 -5.74
N GLY A 2 -3.41 13.24 -5.37
CA GLY A 2 -4.24 14.46 -5.47
C GLY A 2 -5.22 14.63 -4.30
N VAL A 3 -5.07 13.81 -3.25
CA VAL A 3 -5.94 13.77 -2.07
C VAL A 3 -5.08 13.90 -0.82
N ALA A 4 -5.50 14.75 0.12
CA ALA A 4 -4.87 14.87 1.43
C ALA A 4 -5.33 13.76 2.38
N SER A 5 -4.99 12.50 2.07
CA SER A 5 -5.32 11.32 2.88
C SER A 5 -4.07 10.51 3.24
N PRO A 6 -4.03 9.84 4.40
CA PRO A 6 -3.10 8.74 4.61
C PRO A 6 -3.50 7.57 3.71
N GLY A 7 -2.62 7.13 2.82
CA GLY A 7 -2.90 6.02 1.89
C GLY A 7 -3.49 6.47 0.55
N VAL A 8 -4.05 5.50 -0.19
CA VAL A 8 -4.67 5.70 -1.51
C VAL A 8 -6.16 5.36 -1.44
N ILE A 9 -7.02 6.35 -1.66
CA ILE A 9 -8.45 6.16 -1.88
C ILE A 9 -8.67 6.31 -3.38
N LEU A 10 -8.73 5.20 -4.13
CA LEU A 10 -8.75 5.23 -5.60
C LEU A 10 -9.93 6.04 -6.16
N ASP A 11 -11.09 5.97 -5.52
CA ASP A 11 -12.30 6.70 -5.96
C ASP A 11 -12.15 8.21 -5.85
N TRP A 12 -11.29 8.71 -4.96
CA TRP A 12 -11.06 10.13 -4.75
C TRP A 12 -9.78 10.62 -5.44
N ALA A 13 -8.94 9.69 -5.90
CA ALA A 13 -7.70 10.02 -6.54
C ALA A 13 -7.94 10.76 -7.87
N SER A 14 -7.03 11.67 -8.20
CA SER A 14 -7.03 12.37 -9.47
C SER A 14 -6.98 11.37 -10.64
N GLU A 15 -7.60 11.75 -11.75
CA GLU A 15 -7.59 10.97 -12.99
C GLU A 15 -6.16 10.61 -13.40
N GLN A 16 -5.27 11.60 -13.44
CA GLN A 16 -3.84 11.39 -13.71
C GLN A 16 -3.20 10.32 -12.81
N PHE A 17 -3.53 10.29 -11.50
CA PHE A 17 -2.95 9.28 -10.61
C PHE A 17 -3.49 7.89 -10.93
N ARG A 18 -4.78 7.78 -11.25
CA ARG A 18 -5.42 6.50 -11.57
C ARG A 18 -4.85 5.90 -12.85
N GLU A 19 -4.67 6.71 -13.89
CA GLU A 19 -4.06 6.29 -15.16
C GLU A 19 -2.63 5.77 -14.96
N GLU A 20 -1.79 6.54 -14.25
CA GLU A 20 -0.41 6.13 -13.95
C GLU A 20 -0.34 4.88 -13.06
N PHE A 21 -1.22 4.78 -12.06
CA PHE A 21 -1.30 3.61 -11.18
C PHE A 21 -1.74 2.35 -11.94
N GLU A 22 -2.66 2.48 -12.89
CA GLU A 22 -3.12 1.39 -13.75
C GLU A 22 -2.03 0.95 -14.73
N ALA A 23 -1.37 1.90 -15.40
CA ALA A 23 -0.32 1.66 -16.38
C ALA A 23 0.99 1.12 -15.79
N ALA A 24 1.26 1.36 -14.50
CA ALA A 24 2.49 0.93 -13.86
C ALA A 24 2.64 -0.60 -13.82
N ASP A 25 3.81 -1.08 -14.28
CA ASP A 25 4.25 -2.48 -14.14
C ASP A 25 4.54 -2.86 -12.68
N LEU A 26 5.00 -1.89 -11.88
CA LEU A 26 5.31 -2.07 -10.46
C LEU A 26 5.00 -0.80 -9.68
N VAL A 27 4.30 -0.95 -8.55
CA VAL A 27 4.00 0.13 -7.62
C VAL A 27 4.79 -0.07 -6.34
N PHE A 28 5.62 0.90 -5.97
CA PHE A 28 6.34 0.91 -4.69
C PHE A 28 5.54 1.65 -3.61
N ALA A 29 4.86 0.90 -2.74
CA ALA A 29 4.01 1.40 -1.68
C ALA A 29 4.78 1.51 -0.34
N LYS A 30 5.05 2.73 0.12
CA LYS A 30 5.84 2.97 1.34
C LYS A 30 4.97 3.32 2.55
N GLY A 31 5.07 2.54 3.63
CA GLY A 31 4.44 2.81 4.93
C GLY A 31 3.08 2.12 5.13
N MET A 32 2.60 2.11 6.39
CA MET A 32 1.41 1.37 6.78
C MET A 32 0.13 1.87 6.10
N GLY A 33 -0.06 3.19 5.96
CA GLY A 33 -1.28 3.71 5.32
C GLY A 33 -1.44 3.27 3.86
N HIS A 34 -0.34 3.15 3.11
CA HIS A 34 -0.38 2.59 1.76
C HIS A 34 -0.61 1.08 1.78
N TYR A 35 -0.03 0.36 2.73
CA TYR A 35 -0.31 -1.06 2.91
C TYR A 35 -1.79 -1.30 3.21
N GLU A 36 -2.35 -0.62 4.21
CA GLU A 36 -3.75 -0.77 4.64
C GLU A 36 -4.72 -0.45 3.48
N SER A 37 -4.51 0.67 2.78
CA SER A 37 -5.40 1.07 1.68
C SER A 37 -5.27 0.24 0.40
N LEU A 38 -4.05 -0.24 0.06
CA LEU A 38 -3.84 -0.96 -1.19
C LEU A 38 -3.94 -2.49 -1.04
N SER A 39 -3.75 -3.04 0.16
CA SER A 39 -3.78 -4.50 0.38
C SER A 39 -5.20 -5.10 0.31
N GLU A 40 -6.23 -4.26 0.44
CA GLU A 40 -7.64 -4.64 0.27
C GLU A 40 -8.08 -4.60 -1.20
N LEU A 41 -7.31 -3.93 -2.06
CA LEU A 41 -7.62 -3.87 -3.48
C LEU A 41 -7.20 -5.17 -4.18
N PRO A 42 -7.89 -5.57 -5.26
CA PRO A 42 -7.50 -6.68 -6.11
C PRO A 42 -6.27 -6.32 -6.96
N GLY A 43 -5.13 -6.06 -6.31
CA GLY A 43 -3.83 -5.83 -6.93
C GLY A 43 -3.11 -7.17 -7.12
N GLN A 44 -3.14 -7.69 -8.34
CA GLN A 44 -2.49 -8.95 -8.70
C GLN A 44 -0.96 -8.77 -8.80
N GLY A 45 -0.20 -8.95 -7.73
CA GLY A 45 1.26 -9.14 -7.82
C GLY A 45 2.11 -7.91 -8.14
N LYS A 46 1.51 -6.75 -8.40
CA LYS A 46 2.24 -5.55 -8.87
C LYS A 46 2.58 -4.53 -7.79
N VAL A 47 2.21 -4.77 -6.52
CA VAL A 47 2.47 -3.81 -5.44
C VAL A 47 3.57 -4.33 -4.53
N PHE A 48 4.69 -3.61 -4.50
CA PHE A 48 5.78 -3.84 -3.58
C PHE A 48 5.60 -2.96 -2.34
N TYR A 49 5.36 -3.58 -1.19
CA TYR A 49 5.18 -2.91 0.08
C TYR A 49 6.50 -2.79 0.84
N CYS A 50 6.83 -1.57 1.30
CA CYS A 50 7.98 -1.29 2.15
C CYS A 50 7.55 -0.48 3.38
N LEU A 51 7.53 -1.11 4.55
CA LEU A 51 7.01 -0.49 5.77
C LEU A 51 7.69 -0.99 7.04
N MET A 52 7.38 -0.34 8.16
CA MET A 52 7.58 -0.87 9.51
C MET A 52 6.20 -1.19 10.09
N ALA A 53 6.02 -2.41 10.61
CA ALA A 53 4.78 -2.83 11.26
C ALA A 53 4.67 -2.26 12.69
N LYS A 54 4.28 -0.98 12.80
CA LYS A 54 4.26 -0.23 14.07
C LYS A 54 3.03 -0.48 14.94
N CYS A 55 2.02 -1.18 14.44
CA CYS A 55 0.80 -1.51 15.18
C CYS A 55 0.50 -3.01 15.10
N ARG A 56 -0.19 -3.51 16.14
CA ARG A 56 -0.57 -4.94 16.24
C ARG A 56 -1.44 -5.41 15.07
N PRO A 57 -2.43 -4.65 14.57
CA PRO A 57 -3.23 -5.09 13.43
C PRO A 57 -2.38 -5.38 12.18
N VAL A 58 -1.50 -4.44 11.80
CA VAL A 58 -0.62 -4.62 10.63
C VAL A 58 0.36 -5.77 10.86
N ALA A 59 1.03 -5.83 12.01
CA ALA A 59 1.95 -6.92 12.36
C ALA A 59 1.27 -8.30 12.28
N ASN A 60 0.07 -8.43 12.84
CA ASN A 60 -0.71 -9.67 12.80
C ASN A 60 -1.14 -10.04 11.37
N SER A 61 -1.61 -9.07 10.57
CA SER A 61 -2.01 -9.30 9.17
C SER A 61 -0.85 -9.79 8.28
N LEU A 62 0.38 -9.40 8.64
CA LEU A 62 1.62 -9.77 7.96
C LEU A 62 2.28 -11.01 8.56
N GLY A 63 1.82 -11.50 9.71
CA GLY A 63 2.45 -12.62 10.41
C GLY A 63 3.86 -12.32 10.93
N VAL A 64 4.18 -11.05 11.22
CA VAL A 64 5.50 -10.60 11.68
C VAL A 64 5.45 -10.03 13.10
N PRO A 65 6.57 -10.01 13.84
CA PRO A 65 6.64 -9.29 15.12
C PRO A 65 6.33 -7.79 15.00
N LEU A 66 5.83 -7.19 16.08
CA LEU A 66 5.66 -5.74 16.18
C LEU A 66 7.03 -5.04 16.01
N ASN A 67 7.04 -3.92 15.29
CA ASN A 67 8.22 -3.12 14.92
C ASN A 67 9.16 -3.78 13.89
N SER A 68 8.77 -4.88 13.26
CA SER A 68 9.52 -5.44 12.13
C SER A 68 9.52 -4.49 10.92
N TYR A 69 10.67 -4.38 10.27
CA TYR A 69 10.76 -3.85 8.91
C TYR A 69 10.37 -4.94 7.91
N VAL A 70 9.52 -4.59 6.95
CA VAL A 70 8.94 -5.52 5.97
C VAL A 70 9.14 -4.95 4.57
N ALA A 71 9.61 -5.81 3.67
CA ALA A 71 9.68 -5.58 2.24
C ALA A 71 9.07 -6.82 1.55
N MET A 72 7.95 -6.66 0.84
CA MET A 72 7.24 -7.78 0.22
C MET A 72 6.55 -7.38 -1.08
N LEU A 73 6.54 -8.29 -2.05
CA LEU A 73 5.76 -8.18 -3.27
C LEU A 73 4.47 -9.00 -3.12
N ARG A 74 3.32 -8.39 -3.40
CA ARG A 74 2.00 -9.03 -3.32
C ARG A 74 1.13 -8.70 -4.51
#